data_AF-A0A817NRB4-F1
#
_entry.id   AF-A0A817NRB4-F1
#
_cell.length_a   1.000
_cell.length_b   1.000
_cell.length_c   1.000
_cell.angle_alpha   90.00
_cell.angle_beta   90.00
_cell.angle_gamma   90.00
#
_symmetry.space_group_name_H-M   'P 1'
#
loop_
_entity.id
_entity.type
_entity.pdbx_description
1 polymer ?
#
loop_
_entity_poly.entity_id
_entity_poly.type
_entity_poly.pdbx_seq_one_letter_code
_entity_poly.pdbx_strand_id
1 'polypeptide(L)'
;MIEPSIITNQQEAFGCSKIHLETNQLVIKSLSYSEFDENLFDMIRPVLAMIQITYLNITPREIFIGTLIDLVRCLPNLDSLVISSLAMTQPRYLSIEETRHFRLLSNNNKIIKVNLKQMSDIAQVQFLLDLCSQMKYFEIGSTNDVSLENVIRFILMKNIKNTCNLHLLCLKIPQANMNMVDRLKSIIDFEQLSHNYRIQQIDTEIHLRLN
;
A
#
# COMPACT_ATOMS: atom_id res chain seq x y z
N MET A 1 -22.82 4.44 -17.79
CA MET A 1 -23.46 5.28 -16.77
C MET A 1 -24.08 4.33 -15.76
N ILE A 2 -23.54 4.25 -14.55
CA ILE A 2 -24.13 3.47 -13.46
C ILE A 2 -25.20 4.36 -12.83
N GLU A 3 -26.43 3.84 -12.71
CA GLU A 3 -27.56 4.62 -12.17
C GLU A 3 -27.29 5.06 -10.72
N PRO A 4 -27.63 6.30 -10.34
CA PRO A 4 -27.48 6.80 -8.97
C PRO A 4 -28.16 5.91 -7.91
N SER A 5 -29.24 5.22 -8.29
CA SER A 5 -29.98 4.26 -7.47
C SER A 5 -29.13 3.06 -7.00
N ILE A 6 -28.15 2.64 -7.81
CA ILE A 6 -27.24 1.54 -7.47
C ILE A 6 -26.26 1.99 -6.37
N ILE A 7 -25.80 3.23 -6.42
CA ILE A 7 -24.85 3.80 -5.44
C ILE A 7 -25.54 3.98 -4.08
N THR A 8 -26.79 4.45 -4.06
CA THR A 8 -27.56 4.66 -2.82
C THR A 8 -27.95 3.33 -2.16
N ASN A 9 -28.41 2.35 -2.93
CA ASN A 9 -28.72 1.00 -2.43
C ASN A 9 -27.45 0.25 -1.96
N GLN A 10 -26.29 0.55 -2.53
CA GLN A 10 -25.01 -0.03 -2.11
C GLN A 10 -24.51 0.56 -0.79
N GLN A 11 -24.66 1.86 -0.55
CA GLN A 11 -24.34 2.47 0.75
C GLN A 11 -25.19 1.87 1.89
N GLU A 12 -26.45 1.53 1.62
CA GLU A 12 -27.33 0.84 2.57
C GLU A 12 -26.92 -0.63 2.78
N ALA A 13 -26.47 -1.34 1.73
CA ALA A 13 -25.97 -2.71 1.84
C ALA A 13 -24.70 -2.84 2.70
N PHE A 14 -23.87 -1.78 2.76
CA PHE A 14 -22.73 -1.72 3.66
C PHE A 14 -23.10 -1.32 5.09
N GLY A 15 -24.34 -0.88 5.35
CA GLY A 15 -24.85 -0.51 6.68
C GLY A 15 -24.03 0.56 7.42
N CYS A 16 -23.13 1.27 6.72
CA CYS A 16 -22.00 1.93 7.38
C CYS A 16 -21.70 3.28 6.73
N SER A 17 -22.00 4.37 7.45
CA SER A 17 -21.65 5.76 7.10
C SER A 17 -20.15 6.04 6.94
N LYS A 18 -19.33 4.98 7.04
CA LYS A 18 -17.86 5.00 7.07
C LYS A 18 -17.24 4.56 5.74
N ILE A 19 -18.00 4.00 4.80
CA ILE A 19 -17.53 3.56 3.48
C ILE A 19 -18.16 4.44 2.41
N HIS A 20 -17.31 5.08 1.60
CA HIS A 20 -17.74 5.97 0.53
C HIS A 20 -17.26 5.44 -0.82
N LEU A 21 -18.18 5.31 -1.76
CA LEU A 21 -17.92 4.83 -3.12
C LEU A 21 -18.13 5.97 -4.11
N GLU A 22 -17.11 6.27 -4.90
CA GLU A 22 -17.18 7.26 -5.99
C GLU A 22 -16.65 6.66 -7.27
N THR A 23 -17.52 6.43 -8.26
CA THR A 23 -17.27 6.00 -9.66
C THR A 23 -16.26 4.85 -9.88
N ASN A 24 -15.00 4.94 -9.43
CA ASN A 24 -13.95 3.89 -9.43
C ASN A 24 -13.05 3.92 -8.16
N GLN A 25 -13.50 4.57 -7.09
CA GLN A 25 -12.75 4.79 -5.87
C GLN A 25 -13.54 4.30 -4.66
N LEU A 26 -12.85 3.54 -3.81
CA LEU A 26 -13.35 3.13 -2.51
C LEU A 26 -12.57 3.87 -1.42
N VAL A 27 -13.27 4.64 -0.60
CA VAL A 27 -12.70 5.30 0.57
C VAL A 27 -13.29 4.71 1.82
N ILE A 28 -12.43 4.12 2.65
CA ILE A 28 -12.81 3.60 3.94
C ILE A 28 -12.33 4.62 4.97
N LYS A 29 -13.28 5.25 5.68
CA LYS A 29 -12.98 6.31 6.65
C LYS A 29 -12.80 5.80 8.07
N SER A 30 -13.48 4.71 8.42
CA SER A 30 -13.39 4.07 9.72
C SER A 30 -13.63 2.57 9.55
N LEU A 31 -12.84 1.76 10.25
CA LEU A 31 -12.95 0.31 10.32
C LEU A 31 -13.19 -0.04 11.79
N SER A 32 -14.30 -0.73 12.09
CA SER A 32 -14.40 -1.49 13.34
C SER A 32 -14.06 -2.94 13.03
N TYR A 33 -13.17 -3.55 13.82
CA TYR A 33 -12.80 -4.94 13.64
C TYR A 33 -13.95 -5.92 13.85
N SER A 34 -14.97 -5.53 14.62
CA SER A 34 -16.18 -6.34 14.79
C SER A 34 -17.13 -6.30 13.58
N GLU A 35 -16.89 -5.41 12.61
CA GLU A 35 -17.79 -5.18 11.47
C GLU A 35 -17.37 -5.98 10.22
N PHE A 36 -16.17 -6.58 10.18
CA PHE A 36 -15.67 -7.36 9.04
C PHE A 36 -15.59 -8.84 9.39
N ASP A 37 -16.72 -9.52 9.26
CA ASP A 37 -16.79 -10.98 9.22
C ASP A 37 -16.38 -11.49 7.82
N GLU A 38 -15.77 -12.67 7.71
CA GLU A 38 -15.42 -13.28 6.42
C GLU A 38 -16.64 -13.39 5.49
N ASN A 39 -17.80 -13.65 6.10
CA ASN A 39 -19.09 -13.70 5.40
C ASN A 39 -19.46 -12.38 4.71
N LEU A 40 -19.04 -11.23 5.26
CA LEU A 40 -19.28 -9.93 4.63
C LEU A 40 -18.49 -9.81 3.33
N PHE A 41 -17.20 -10.18 3.34
CA PHE A 41 -16.35 -10.09 2.15
C PHE A 41 -16.84 -10.98 1.01
N ASP A 42 -17.29 -12.19 1.32
CA ASP A 42 -17.86 -13.08 0.30
C ASP A 42 -19.18 -12.54 -0.27
N MET A 43 -19.99 -11.87 0.55
CA MET A 43 -21.25 -11.25 0.10
C MET A 43 -21.01 -10.04 -0.81
N ILE A 44 -20.04 -9.18 -0.47
CA ILE A 44 -19.81 -7.91 -1.21
C ILE A 44 -18.89 -8.08 -2.42
N ARG A 45 -18.09 -9.15 -2.49
CA ARG A 45 -17.11 -9.38 -3.56
C ARG A 45 -17.73 -9.31 -4.97
N PRO A 46 -18.88 -9.94 -5.29
CA PRO A 46 -19.46 -9.84 -6.62
C PRO A 46 -19.83 -8.40 -6.99
N VAL A 47 -20.34 -7.64 -6.02
CA VAL A 47 -20.71 -6.23 -6.19
C VAL A 47 -19.47 -5.39 -6.46
N LEU A 48 -18.43 -5.54 -5.64
CA LEU A 48 -17.16 -4.83 -5.80
C LEU A 48 -16.40 -5.23 -7.07
N ALA A 49 -16.61 -6.44 -7.60
CA ALA A 49 -16.01 -6.88 -8.86
C ALA A 49 -16.71 -6.26 -10.09
N MET A 50 -18.02 -5.97 -10.00
CA MET A 50 -18.77 -5.28 -11.06
C MET A 50 -18.42 -3.79 -11.14
N ILE A 51 -18.14 -3.19 -9.99
CA ILE A 51 -17.71 -1.79 -9.90
C ILE A 51 -16.21 -1.79 -10.19
N GLN A 52 -15.78 -1.09 -11.24
CA GLN A 52 -14.37 -1.08 -11.66
C GLN A 52 -13.52 -0.22 -10.73
N ILE A 53 -13.46 -0.58 -9.45
CA ILE A 53 -12.69 0.15 -8.44
C ILE A 53 -11.22 -0.04 -8.74
N THR A 54 -10.55 1.07 -9.09
CA THR A 54 -9.11 1.11 -9.38
C THR A 54 -8.32 1.75 -8.26
N TYR A 55 -8.98 2.49 -7.35
CA TYR A 55 -8.34 3.22 -6.27
C TYR A 55 -8.96 2.89 -4.90
N LEU A 56 -8.12 2.51 -3.93
CA LEU A 56 -8.51 2.24 -2.54
C LEU A 56 -7.76 3.18 -1.60
N ASN A 57 -8.50 3.89 -0.75
CA ASN A 57 -7.94 4.75 0.28
C ASN A 57 -8.50 4.40 1.66
N ILE A 58 -7.61 3.96 2.53
CA ILE A 58 -7.91 3.53 3.89
C ILE A 58 -7.38 4.60 4.84
N THR A 59 -8.30 5.43 5.35
CA THR A 59 -7.99 6.52 6.28
C THR A 59 -8.01 6.22 7.78
N PRO A 60 -8.54 5.09 8.31
CA PRO A 60 -8.43 4.77 9.73
C PRO A 60 -6.99 4.80 10.24
N ARG A 61 -6.83 4.97 11.56
CA ARG A 61 -5.52 5.11 12.20
C ARG A 61 -4.58 3.96 11.85
N GLU A 62 -5.05 2.71 11.86
CA GLU A 62 -4.29 1.51 11.48
C GLU A 62 -5.23 0.47 10.85
N ILE A 63 -4.75 -0.26 9.84
CA ILE A 63 -5.40 -1.46 9.30
C ILE A 63 -4.49 -2.68 9.49
N PHE A 64 -5.06 -3.81 9.92
CA PHE A 64 -4.34 -5.07 9.97
C PHE A 64 -4.10 -5.67 8.58
N ILE A 65 -2.97 -6.37 8.44
CA ILE A 65 -2.58 -7.01 7.18
C ILE A 65 -3.62 -8.00 6.63
N GLY A 66 -4.27 -8.81 7.49
CA GLY A 66 -5.31 -9.76 7.06
C GLY A 66 -6.50 -9.06 6.42
N THR A 67 -7.01 -8.02 7.07
CA THR A 67 -8.10 -7.18 6.54
C THR A 67 -7.73 -6.51 5.21
N LEU A 68 -6.48 -6.07 5.07
CA LEU A 68 -6.00 -5.50 3.81
C LEU A 68 -5.96 -6.55 2.69
N ILE A 69 -5.51 -7.78 2.99
CA ILE A 69 -5.50 -8.89 2.03
C ILE A 69 -6.92 -9.17 1.52
N ASP A 70 -7.89 -9.25 2.42
CA ASP A 70 -9.30 -9.48 2.06
C ASP A 70 -9.90 -8.36 1.22
N LEU A 71 -9.59 -7.11 1.56
CA LEU A 71 -10.02 -5.95 0.76
C LEU A 71 -9.45 -6.01 -0.66
N VAL A 72 -8.14 -6.24 -0.79
CA VAL A 72 -7.48 -6.34 -2.11
C VAL A 72 -8.05 -7.51 -2.91
N ARG A 73 -8.37 -8.63 -2.25
CA ARG A 73 -9.01 -9.79 -2.89
C ARG A 73 -10.37 -9.46 -3.51
N CYS A 74 -11.10 -8.51 -2.92
CA CYS A 74 -12.40 -8.10 -3.43
C CYS A 74 -12.33 -7.06 -4.56
N LEU A 75 -11.14 -6.54 -4.88
CA LEU A 75 -10.94 -5.44 -5.81
C LEU A 75 -9.98 -5.85 -6.95
N PRO A 76 -10.46 -6.67 -7.91
CA PRO A 76 -9.59 -7.27 -8.94
C PRO A 76 -8.97 -6.27 -9.93
N ASN A 77 -9.50 -5.04 -9.99
CA ASN A 77 -9.04 -3.97 -10.87
C ASN A 77 -8.22 -2.90 -10.12
N LEU A 78 -7.88 -3.14 -8.85
CA LEU A 78 -7.15 -2.19 -8.03
C LEU A 78 -5.75 -1.95 -8.60
N ASP A 79 -5.44 -0.69 -8.90
CA ASP A 79 -4.14 -0.23 -9.39
C ASP A 79 -3.42 0.67 -8.39
N SER A 80 -4.16 1.29 -7.47
CA SER A 80 -3.66 2.30 -6.53
C SER A 80 -4.19 2.04 -5.12
N LEU A 81 -3.26 2.03 -4.17
CA LEU A 81 -3.53 1.74 -2.77
C LEU A 81 -2.96 2.83 -1.87
N VAL A 82 -3.79 3.44 -1.04
CA VAL A 82 -3.40 4.41 -0.02
C VAL A 82 -3.78 3.89 1.34
N ILE A 83 -2.79 3.77 2.22
CA ILE A 83 -2.94 3.26 3.58
C ILE A 83 -2.38 4.30 4.55
N SER A 84 -3.15 4.62 5.58
CA SER A 84 -2.69 5.59 6.58
C SER A 84 -1.62 5.02 7.50
N SER A 85 -1.83 3.82 8.05
CA SER A 85 -0.82 3.04 8.77
C SER A 85 -1.18 1.55 8.73
N LEU A 86 -0.18 0.68 8.89
CA LEU A 86 -0.33 -0.78 8.89
C LEU A 86 -0.02 -1.37 10.26
N ALA A 87 -0.90 -2.24 10.76
CA ALA A 87 -0.60 -3.02 11.95
C ALA A 87 -0.14 -4.43 11.54
N MET A 88 1.13 -4.74 11.80
CA MET A 88 1.75 -6.05 11.49
C MET A 88 1.27 -7.15 12.44
N THR A 89 0.98 -6.78 13.69
CA THR A 89 0.48 -7.68 14.72
C THR A 89 -1.05 -7.60 14.78
N GLN A 90 -1.74 -8.61 14.25
CA GLN A 90 -2.99 -9.02 14.90
C GLN A 90 -2.65 -9.87 16.13
N PRO A 91 -3.63 -10.15 17.01
CA PRO A 91 -3.63 -11.38 17.80
C PRO A 91 -3.67 -12.68 16.95
N ARG A 92 -3.56 -12.64 15.62
CA ARG A 92 -3.58 -13.80 14.72
C ARG A 92 -2.47 -13.71 13.70
N TYR A 93 -1.59 -14.71 13.70
CA TYR A 93 -0.75 -15.03 12.54
C TYR A 93 -1.66 -15.33 11.34
N LEU A 94 -1.20 -15.06 10.10
CA LEU A 94 -1.93 -15.51 8.91
C LEU A 94 -2.14 -17.02 9.01
N SER A 95 -3.39 -17.45 8.93
CA SER A 95 -3.76 -18.84 8.77
C SER A 95 -3.14 -19.43 7.50
N ILE A 96 -3.18 -20.76 7.38
CA ILE A 96 -2.71 -21.46 6.18
C ILE A 96 -3.48 -20.99 4.95
N GLU A 97 -4.78 -20.72 5.09
CA GLU A 97 -5.63 -20.25 4.01
C GLU A 97 -5.31 -18.80 3.61
N GLU A 98 -5.18 -17.90 4.58
CA GLU A 98 -4.74 -16.52 4.33
C GLU A 98 -3.37 -16.48 3.67
N THR A 99 -2.45 -17.37 4.06
CA THR A 99 -1.13 -17.48 3.43
C THR A 99 -1.23 -17.93 1.97
N ARG A 100 -2.14 -18.85 1.64
CA ARG A 100 -2.39 -19.26 0.25
C ARG A 100 -3.01 -18.12 -0.56
N HIS A 101 -3.99 -17.43 0.01
CA HIS A 101 -4.61 -16.26 -0.63
C HIS A 101 -3.60 -15.16 -0.86
N PHE A 102 -2.76 -14.85 0.12
CA PHE A 102 -1.68 -13.89 -0.01
C PHE A 102 -0.79 -14.22 -1.21
N ARG A 103 -0.28 -15.46 -1.33
CA ARG A 103 0.58 -15.85 -2.47
C ARG A 103 -0.12 -15.70 -3.82
N LEU A 104 -1.40 -16.08 -3.90
CA LEU A 104 -2.18 -15.93 -5.13
C LEU A 104 -2.39 -14.45 -5.47
N LEU A 105 -2.70 -13.62 -4.48
CA LEU A 105 -2.91 -12.19 -4.68
C LEU A 105 -1.62 -11.49 -5.08
N SER A 106 -0.51 -11.76 -4.38
CA SER A 106 0.82 -11.20 -4.65
C SER A 106 1.26 -11.33 -6.10
N ASN A 107 0.89 -12.44 -6.75
CA ASN A 107 1.27 -12.72 -8.13
C ASN A 107 0.31 -12.11 -9.17
N ASN A 108 -0.95 -11.86 -8.79
CA ASN A 108 -2.02 -11.55 -9.75
C ASN A 108 -2.61 -10.15 -9.61
N ASN A 109 -2.39 -9.45 -8.49
CA ASN A 109 -2.87 -8.07 -8.36
C ASN A 109 -2.13 -7.14 -9.32
N LYS A 110 -2.80 -6.04 -9.68
CA LYS A 110 -2.33 -5.05 -10.65
C LYS A 110 -1.91 -3.75 -9.98
N ILE A 111 -1.61 -3.79 -8.68
CA ILE A 111 -1.30 -2.59 -7.90
C ILE A 111 0.05 -2.06 -8.34
N ILE A 112 0.03 -0.89 -8.98
CA ILE A 112 1.21 -0.20 -9.49
C ILE A 112 1.63 0.98 -8.61
N LYS A 113 0.72 1.50 -7.79
CA LYS A 113 0.96 2.66 -6.92
C LYS A 113 0.56 2.32 -5.48
N VAL A 114 1.50 2.49 -4.56
CA VAL A 114 1.23 2.34 -3.12
C VAL A 114 1.67 3.60 -2.38
N ASN A 115 0.86 4.06 -1.45
CA ASN A 115 1.18 5.13 -0.52
C ASN A 115 0.93 4.66 0.91
N LEU A 116 2.01 4.50 1.67
CA LEU A 116 1.96 4.26 3.11
C LEU A 116 2.25 5.58 3.84
N LYS A 117 1.22 6.25 4.36
CA LYS A 117 1.36 7.59 4.92
C LYS A 117 2.21 7.64 6.19
N GLN A 118 2.12 6.60 7.01
CA GLN A 118 2.87 6.49 8.26
C GLN A 118 3.41 5.07 8.37
N MET A 119 4.72 4.95 8.17
CA MET A 119 5.46 3.74 8.41
C MET A 119 6.07 3.78 9.80
N SER A 120 5.90 2.69 10.55
CA SER A 120 6.48 2.51 11.89
C SER A 120 7.47 1.36 11.97
N ASP A 121 7.50 0.47 10.98
CA ASP A 121 8.38 -0.69 10.94
C ASP A 121 8.70 -1.08 9.48
N ILE A 122 9.95 -1.48 9.23
CA ILE A 122 10.40 -2.03 7.94
C ILE A 122 9.64 -3.29 7.55
N ALA A 123 9.09 -4.04 8.50
CA ALA A 123 8.24 -5.20 8.22
C ALA A 123 6.98 -4.83 7.41
N GLN A 124 6.45 -3.61 7.57
CA GLN A 124 5.32 -3.11 6.76
C GLN A 124 5.74 -2.86 5.31
N VAL A 125 6.93 -2.31 5.10
CA VAL A 125 7.53 -2.11 3.78
C VAL A 125 7.72 -3.46 3.10
N GLN A 126 8.27 -4.45 3.82
CA GLN A 126 8.44 -5.80 3.31
C GLN A 126 7.11 -6.42 2.88
N PHE A 127 6.10 -6.34 3.75
CA PHE A 127 4.77 -6.87 3.44
C PHE A 127 4.19 -6.23 2.17
N LEU A 128 4.28 -4.91 2.03
CA LEU A 128 3.74 -4.21 0.86
C LEU A 128 4.49 -4.54 -0.43
N LEU A 129 5.83 -4.69 -0.37
CA LEU A 129 6.62 -5.13 -1.52
C LEU A 129 6.25 -6.56 -1.94
N ASP A 130 6.04 -7.46 -0.98
CA ASP A 130 5.64 -8.85 -1.27
C ASP A 130 4.19 -8.93 -1.77
N LEU A 131 3.29 -8.10 -1.23
CA LEU A 131 1.89 -8.04 -1.67
C LEU A 131 1.80 -7.41 -3.07
N CYS A 132 2.51 -6.32 -3.34
CA CYS A 132 2.37 -5.53 -4.57
C CYS A 132 3.62 -5.71 -5.46
N SER A 133 3.88 -6.93 -5.92
CA SER A 133 5.09 -7.27 -6.69
C SER A 133 5.25 -6.45 -7.99
N GLN A 134 4.13 -6.00 -8.58
CA GLN A 134 4.10 -5.17 -9.79
C GLN A 134 4.19 -3.66 -9.53
N MET A 135 4.40 -3.26 -8.26
CA MET A 135 4.46 -1.86 -7.86
C MET A 135 5.59 -1.11 -8.59
N LYS A 136 5.23 0.01 -9.21
CA LYS A 136 6.14 0.93 -9.92
C LYS A 136 6.38 2.22 -9.15
N TYR A 137 5.42 2.63 -8.33
CA TYR A 137 5.49 3.82 -7.49
C TYR A 137 5.22 3.45 -6.04
N PHE A 138 6.13 3.83 -5.16
CA PHE A 138 5.97 3.66 -3.73
C PHE A 138 6.23 4.98 -3.04
N GLU A 139 5.23 5.47 -2.32
CA GLU A 139 5.35 6.62 -1.44
C GLU A 139 5.28 6.16 0.01
N ILE A 140 6.21 6.65 0.81
CA ILE A 140 6.34 6.28 2.22
C ILE A 140 6.50 7.56 3.04
N GLY A 141 5.59 7.81 3.98
CA GLY A 141 5.84 8.73 5.07
C GLY A 141 6.51 8.00 6.23
N SER A 142 7.64 8.50 6.70
CA SER A 142 8.37 7.92 7.83
C SER A 142 8.06 8.71 9.10
N THR A 143 7.90 8.01 10.22
CA THR A 143 8.08 8.61 11.54
C THR A 143 9.58 8.75 11.83
N ASN A 144 9.94 9.58 12.81
CA ASN A 144 11.35 9.90 13.11
C ASN A 144 12.17 8.71 13.64
N ASP A 145 11.51 7.62 14.04
CA ASP A 145 12.15 6.52 14.77
C ASP A 145 12.76 5.44 13.85
N VAL A 146 12.38 5.41 12.57
CA VAL A 146 12.86 4.41 11.62
C VAL A 146 14.05 4.96 10.84
N SER A 147 15.15 4.18 10.80
CA SER A 147 16.31 4.52 9.97
C SER A 147 15.94 4.48 8.49
N LEU A 148 15.80 5.67 7.89
CA LEU A 148 15.53 5.85 6.47
C LEU A 148 16.56 5.12 5.59
N GLU A 149 17.82 5.12 6.00
CA GLU A 149 18.89 4.43 5.30
C GLU A 149 18.64 2.93 5.21
N ASN A 150 18.18 2.31 6.29
CA ASN A 150 17.86 0.88 6.30
C ASN A 150 16.65 0.57 5.40
N VAL A 151 15.66 1.47 5.36
CA VAL A 151 14.49 1.34 4.49
C VAL A 151 14.90 1.43 3.02
N ILE A 152 15.73 2.42 2.66
CA ILE A 152 16.27 2.57 1.31
C ILE A 152 17.09 1.35 0.90
N ARG A 153 18.05 0.94 1.73
CA ARG A 153 18.86 -0.27 1.50
C ARG A 153 17.97 -1.47 1.19
N PHE A 154 16.98 -1.69 2.05
CA PHE A 154 16.08 -2.81 1.93
C PHE A 154 15.28 -2.81 0.62
N ILE A 155 14.66 -1.67 0.28
CA ILE A 155 13.86 -1.54 -0.95
C ILE A 155 14.74 -1.75 -2.18
N LEU A 156 15.93 -1.13 -2.22
CA LEU A 156 16.83 -1.24 -3.38
C LEU A 156 17.40 -2.64 -3.53
N MET A 157 17.77 -3.31 -2.44
CA MET A 157 18.20 -4.72 -2.48
C MET A 157 17.09 -5.64 -3.01
N LYS A 158 15.82 -5.36 -2.69
CA LYS A 158 14.67 -6.10 -3.21
C LYS A 158 14.45 -5.82 -4.71
N ASN A 159 14.67 -4.58 -5.13
CA ASN A 159 14.59 -4.20 -6.54
C ASN A 159 15.69 -4.89 -7.38
N ILE A 160 16.96 -4.88 -6.91
CA ILE A 160 18.08 -5.59 -7.58
C ILE A 160 17.80 -7.08 -7.78
N LYS A 161 17.16 -7.73 -6.80
CA LYS A 161 16.78 -9.14 -6.88
C LYS A 161 15.59 -9.41 -7.81
N ASN A 162 15.09 -8.40 -8.53
CA ASN A 162 13.88 -8.43 -9.35
C ASN A 162 12.64 -8.92 -8.59
N THR A 163 12.60 -8.68 -7.28
CA THR A 163 11.43 -9.03 -6.44
C THR A 163 10.38 -7.93 -6.42
N CYS A 164 10.73 -6.71 -6.83
CA CYS A 164 9.77 -5.66 -7.19
C CYS A 164 10.29 -4.84 -8.38
N ASN A 165 9.37 -4.26 -9.16
CA ASN A 165 9.67 -3.46 -10.35
C ASN A 165 9.52 -1.96 -10.08
N LEU A 166 10.10 -1.48 -8.98
CA LEU A 166 9.93 -0.11 -8.53
C LEU A 166 10.73 0.85 -9.42
N HIS A 167 10.06 1.86 -9.97
CA HIS A 167 10.68 2.91 -10.79
C HIS A 167 10.83 4.22 -10.02
N LEU A 168 9.94 4.48 -9.05
CA LEU A 168 9.97 5.71 -8.26
C LEU A 168 9.63 5.41 -6.80
N LEU A 169 10.56 5.79 -5.92
CA LEU A 169 10.38 5.82 -4.48
C LEU A 169 10.31 7.28 -4.02
N CYS A 170 9.23 7.63 -3.32
CA CYS A 170 9.03 8.94 -2.73
C CYS A 170 9.02 8.82 -1.20
N LEU A 171 9.92 9.55 -0.54
CA LEU A 171 10.02 9.59 0.91
C LEU A 171 9.49 10.94 1.40
N LYS A 172 8.36 10.91 2.11
CA LYS A 172 7.77 12.08 2.75
C LYS A 172 8.39 12.27 4.13
N ILE A 173 9.27 13.27 4.25
CA ILE A 173 10.05 13.53 5.46
C ILE A 173 9.91 15.01 5.79
N PRO A 174 9.22 15.38 6.88
CA PRO A 174 8.96 16.79 7.22
C PRO A 174 10.22 17.66 7.32
N GLN A 175 11.39 17.07 7.59
CA GLN A 175 12.67 17.74 7.72
C GLN A 175 13.70 17.31 6.65
N ALA A 176 13.22 16.87 5.48
CA ALA A 176 14.11 16.55 4.36
C ALA A 176 15.05 17.72 4.05
N ASN A 177 16.33 17.40 3.86
CA ASN A 177 17.35 18.38 3.49
C ASN A 177 18.42 17.74 2.59
N MET A 178 19.24 18.57 1.95
CA MET A 178 20.32 18.12 1.07
C MET A 178 21.35 17.25 1.80
N ASN A 179 21.58 17.53 3.09
CA ASN A 179 22.18 16.64 4.11
C ASN A 179 21.85 15.16 3.91
N MET A 180 20.55 14.88 3.98
CA MET A 180 19.99 13.54 3.87
C MET A 180 20.14 12.99 2.46
N VAL A 181 19.89 13.81 1.42
CA VAL A 181 20.04 13.40 0.02
C VAL A 181 21.46 12.91 -0.26
N ASP A 182 22.48 13.65 0.16
CA ASP A 182 23.88 13.30 -0.11
C ASP A 182 24.32 12.06 0.68
N ARG A 183 23.82 11.87 1.91
CA ARG A 183 23.99 10.62 2.65
C ARG A 183 23.38 9.42 1.95
N LEU A 184 22.14 9.56 1.44
CA LEU A 184 21.47 8.49 0.71
C LEU A 184 22.21 8.16 -0.58
N LYS A 185 22.68 9.15 -1.36
CA LYS A 185 23.55 8.92 -2.52
C LYS A 185 24.79 8.13 -2.15
N SER A 186 25.50 8.58 -1.11
CA SER A 186 26.73 7.93 -0.66
C SER A 186 26.51 6.46 -0.32
N ILE A 187 25.38 6.12 0.30
CA ILE A 187 25.03 4.72 0.62
C ILE A 187 24.73 3.93 -0.65
N ILE A 188 23.93 4.49 -1.56
CA ILE A 188 23.57 3.83 -2.83
C ILE A 188 24.82 3.55 -3.66
N ASP A 189 25.72 4.52 -3.77
CA ASP A 189 26.94 4.41 -4.57
C ASP A 189 27.95 3.46 -3.93
N PHE A 190 28.18 3.59 -2.62
CA PHE A 190 29.14 2.77 -1.89
C PHE A 190 28.74 1.29 -1.86
N GLU A 191 27.46 1.00 -1.64
CA GLU A 191 26.92 -0.36 -1.59
C GLU A 191 26.46 -0.87 -2.96
N GLN A 192 26.62 -0.08 -4.02
CA GLN A 192 26.21 -0.41 -5.40
C GLN A 192 24.75 -0.85 -5.52
N LEU A 193 23.86 -0.17 -4.80
CA LEU A 193 22.43 -0.53 -4.69
C LEU A 193 21.61 -0.17 -5.95
N SER A 194 22.12 0.73 -6.79
CA SER A 194 21.57 1.02 -8.12
C SER A 194 22.63 1.70 -8.97
N HIS A 195 22.70 1.32 -10.25
CA HIS A 195 23.71 1.87 -11.18
C HIS A 195 23.21 3.10 -11.93
N ASN A 196 21.89 3.19 -12.16
CA ASN A 196 21.27 4.28 -12.91
C ASN A 196 20.10 4.84 -12.12
N TYR A 197 20.39 5.75 -11.21
CA TYR A 197 19.35 6.41 -10.41
C TYR A 197 19.49 7.92 -10.45
N ARG A 198 18.37 8.59 -10.17
CA ARG A 198 18.34 10.03 -9.92
C ARG A 198 17.63 10.28 -8.61
N ILE A 199 18.31 10.96 -7.70
CA ILE A 199 17.73 11.39 -6.43
C ILE A 199 17.68 12.91 -6.37
N GLN A 200 16.54 13.44 -5.93
CA GLN A 200 16.31 14.88 -5.81
C GLN A 200 15.40 15.17 -4.62
N GLN A 201 15.65 16.29 -3.95
CA GLN A 201 14.71 16.85 -2.99
C GLN A 201 13.73 17.77 -3.72
N ILE A 202 12.45 17.61 -3.45
CA ILE A 202 11.38 18.52 -3.87
C ILE A 202 10.58 18.84 -2.60
N ASP A 203 10.59 20.09 -2.18
CA ASP A 203 9.96 20.54 -0.93
C ASP A 203 10.41 19.67 0.27
N THR A 204 9.45 18.98 0.91
CA THR A 204 9.67 18.07 2.05
C THR A 204 9.75 16.60 1.64
N GLU A 205 10.07 16.33 0.37
CA GLU A 205 10.09 14.99 -0.19
C GLU A 205 11.43 14.67 -0.83
N ILE A 206 11.90 13.43 -0.66
CA ILE A 206 13.04 12.90 -1.39
C ILE A 206 12.51 11.92 -2.43
N HIS A 207 12.79 12.22 -3.69
CA HIS A 207 12.38 11.44 -4.85
C HIS A 207 13.57 10.67 -5.39
N LEU A 208 13.48 9.34 -5.38
CA LEU A 208 14.47 8.43 -5.95
C LEU A 208 13.87 7.72 -7.17
N ARG A 209 14.33 8.09 -8.36
CA ARG A 209 14.00 7.43 -9.64
C ARG A 209 15.04 6.37 -9.95
N LEU A 210 14.57 5.18 -10.32
CA LEU A 210 15.36 4.01 -10.70
C LEU A 210 15.10 3.76 -12.20
N ASN A 211 16.16 3.60 -12.98
CA ASN A 211 16.12 3.34 -14.43
C ASN A 211 16.54 1.92 -14.77
#